data_AF-A0A2N1VGG1-F1
#
_entry.id   AF-A0A2N1VGG1-F1
#
_cell.length_a   1.000
_cell.length_b   1.000
_cell.length_c   1.000
_cell.angle_alpha   90.00
_cell.angle_beta   90.00
_cell.angle_gamma   90.00
#
_symmetry.space_group_name_H-M   'P 1'
#
loop_
_entity.id
_entity.type
_entity.pdbx_description
1 polymer ?
#
loop_
_entity_poly.entity_id
_entity_poly.type
_entity_poly.pdbx_seq_one_letter_code
_entity_poly.pdbx_strand_id
1 'polypeptide(L)' 'EGRQPIAVTHQAETVNQAVDFAADKLVRLIESTLGRMNDQMIRRTDPPLPGTKLPVE' A
#
# COMPACT_ATOMS: atom_id res chain seq x y z
N GLU A 1 6.08 -10.88 -13.34
CA GLU A 1 6.15 -9.57 -14.02
C GLU A 1 4.74 -8.98 -14.08
N GLY A 2 4.49 -7.83 -13.45
CA GLY A 2 3.18 -7.17 -13.49
C GLY A 2 2.69 -6.70 -12.13
N ARG A 3 3.06 -5.47 -11.74
CA ARG A 3 2.39 -4.79 -10.62
C ARG A 3 1.15 -4.10 -11.17
N GLN A 4 0.07 -4.10 -10.39
CA GLN A 4 -1.13 -3.35 -10.74
C GLN A 4 -0.76 -1.88 -10.99
N PRO A 5 -1.16 -1.30 -12.13
CA PRO A 5 -0.91 0.11 -12.41
C PRO A 5 -1.50 1.01 -11.31
N ILE A 6 -0.78 2.06 -10.94
CA ILE A 6 -1.24 3.03 -9.95
C ILE A 6 -1.63 4.31 -10.70
N ALA A 7 -2.91 4.65 -10.66
CA ALA A 7 -3.43 5.91 -11.17
C ALA A 7 -3.79 6.83 -10.00
N VAL A 8 -3.45 8.11 -10.11
CA VAL A 8 -3.70 9.11 -9.07
C VAL A 8 -4.35 10.34 -9.69
N THR A 9 -5.42 10.82 -9.06
CA THR A 9 -6.11 12.05 -9.43
C THR A 9 -6.07 13.02 -8.27
N HIS A 10 -5.83 14.30 -8.59
CA HIS A 10 -5.91 15.42 -7.67
C HIS A 10 -6.52 16.63 -8.40
N GLN A 11 -7.41 17.35 -7.73
CA GLN A 11 -8.02 18.58 -8.25
C GLN A 11 -7.50 19.77 -7.44
N ALA A 12 -7.08 20.83 -8.13
CA ALA A 12 -6.59 22.06 -7.53
C ALA A 12 -6.95 23.26 -8.44
N GLU A 13 -6.76 24.48 -7.93
CA GLU A 13 -7.05 25.72 -8.67
C GLU A 13 -6.19 25.88 -9.93
N THR A 14 -4.97 25.34 -9.93
CA THR A 14 -4.04 25.43 -11.06
C THR A 14 -3.50 24.06 -11.43
N VAL A 15 -3.09 23.91 -12.70
CA VAL A 15 -2.48 22.67 -13.20
C VAL A 15 -1.21 22.33 -12.45
N ASN A 16 -0.35 23.33 -12.17
CA ASN A 16 0.89 23.09 -11.43
C ASN A 16 0.62 22.53 -10.03
N GLN A 17 -0.31 23.14 -9.28
CA GLN A 17 -0.72 22.61 -7.99
C GLN A 17 -1.31 21.20 -8.10
N ALA A 18 -2.15 20.95 -9.11
CA ALA A 18 -2.73 19.62 -9.32
C ALA A 18 -1.65 18.56 -9.56
N VAL A 19 -0.61 18.88 -10.31
CA VAL A 19 0.54 18.01 -10.56
C VAL A 19 1.38 17.82 -9.29
N ASP A 20 1.72 18.89 -8.59
CA ASP A 20 2.55 18.84 -7.38
C ASP A 20 1.88 17.96 -6.30
N PHE A 21 0.59 18.17 -6.05
CA PHE A 21 -0.16 17.38 -5.09
C PHE A 21 -0.43 15.94 -5.57
N ALA A 22 -0.60 15.72 -6.87
CA ALA A 22 -0.70 14.36 -7.42
C ALA A 22 0.62 13.59 -7.27
N ALA A 23 1.76 14.26 -7.43
CA ALA A 23 3.08 13.67 -7.25
C ALA A 23 3.32 13.28 -5.78
N ASP A 24 3.03 14.16 -4.82
CA ASP A 24 3.10 13.83 -3.38
C ASP A 24 2.22 12.64 -3.02
N LYS A 25 0.98 12.63 -3.52
CA LYS A 25 0.05 11.53 -3.31
C LYS A 25 0.56 10.22 -3.91
N LEU A 26 1.19 10.25 -5.08
CA LEU A 26 1.79 9.06 -5.70
C LEU A 26 2.95 8.51 -4.87
N VAL A 27 3.83 9.37 -4.36
CA VAL A 27 4.95 8.96 -3.49
C VAL A 27 4.41 8.22 -2.26
N ARG A 28 3.44 8.82 -1.56
CA ARG A 28 2.82 8.21 -0.37
C ARG A 28 2.17 6.85 -0.66
N LEU A 29 1.52 6.71 -1.81
CA LEU A 29 0.90 5.43 -2.21
C LEU A 29 1.95 4.35 -2.47
N ILE A 30 3.08 4.71 -3.09
CA ILE A 30 4.19 3.78 -3.32
C ILE A 30 4.80 3.36 -1.99
N GLU A 31 5.12 4.33 -1.12
CA GLU A 31 5.68 4.06 0.22
C GLU A 31 4.76 3.18 1.06
N SER A 32 3.45 3.47 1.08
CA SER A 32 2.46 2.65 1.78
C SER A 32 2.36 1.23 1.21
N THR A 33 2.46 1.08 -0.11
CA THR A 33 2.42 -0.22 -0.76
C THR A 33 3.64 -1.05 -0.41
N LEU A 34 4.83 -0.47 -0.47
CA LEU A 34 6.07 -1.14 -0.09
C LEU A 34 6.13 -1.45 1.41
N GLY A 35 5.69 -0.51 2.26
CA GLY A 35 5.60 -0.70 3.70
C GLY A 35 4.68 -1.88 4.05
N ARG A 36 3.48 -1.94 3.45
CA ARG A 36 2.58 -3.10 3.62
C ARG A 36 3.21 -4.42 3.18
N MET A 37 3.94 -4.44 2.06
CA MET A 37 4.62 -5.67 1.61
C MET A 37 5.68 -6.13 2.62
N ASN A 38 6.44 -5.19 3.19
CA ASN A 38 7.43 -5.47 4.22
C ASN A 38 6.76 -5.98 5.52
N ASP A 39 5.70 -5.33 5.98
CA ASP A 39 4.95 -5.74 7.17
C ASP A 39 4.34 -7.14 7.00
N GLN A 40 3.80 -7.45 5.83
CA GLN A 40 3.26 -8.78 5.52
C GLN A 40 4.35 -9.85 5.51
N MET A 41 5.57 -9.51 5.05
CA MET A 41 6.71 -10.41 5.11
C MET A 41 7.10 -10.68 6.57
N ILE A 42 7.22 -9.64 7.40
CA ILE A 42 7.56 -9.77 8.83
C ILE A 42 6.51 -10.61 9.57
N ARG A 43 5.22 -10.33 9.36
CA ARG A 43 4.12 -11.09 9.99
C ARG A 43 4.06 -12.54 9.52
N ARG A 44 4.51 -12.85 8.31
CA ARG A 44 4.60 -14.24 7.81
C ARG A 44 5.74 -15.01 8.48
N THR A 45 6.80 -14.33 8.89
CA THR A 45 7.90 -14.94 9.67
C THR A 45 7.60 -15.03 11.16
N ASP A 46 6.55 -14.39 11.66
CA ASP A 46 6.07 -14.59 13.02
C ASP A 46 5.36 -15.96 13.12
N PRO A 47 5.68 -16.82 14.09
CA PRO A 47 4.95 -18.06 14.29
C PRO A 47 3.46 -17.76 14.51
N PRO A 48 2.55 -18.62 14.02
CA PRO A 48 1.12 -18.43 14.24
C PRO A 48 0.84 -18.32 15.74
N LEU A 49 0.08 -17.29 16.13
CA LEU A 49 -0.34 -17.09 17.51
C LEU A 49 -1.00 -18.38 18.02
N PRO A 50 -0.53 -18.95 19.16
CA PRO A 50 -1.12 -20.16 19.71
C PRO A 50 -2.52 -19.82 20.25
N GLY A 51 -3.56 -20.02 19.44
CA GLY A 51 -4.93 -19.78 19.90
C GLY A 51 -6.04 -19.78 18.84
N THR A 52 -5.75 -19.61 17.56
CA THR A 52 -6.80 -19.69 16.52
C THR A 52 -7.00 -21.14 16.09
N LYS A 53 -7.84 -21.87 16.83
CA LYS A 53 -8.39 -23.15 16.35
C LYS A 53 -9.12 -22.90 15.02
N LEU A 54 -8.56 -23.40 13.93
CA LEU A 54 -9.29 -23.58 12.68
C LEU A 54 -10.38 -24.63 12.94
N PRO A 55 -11.65 -24.41 12.52
CA PRO A 55 -12.61 -25.50 12.52
C PRO A 55 -12.14 -26.47 11.44
N VAL A 56 -11.64 -27.62 11.87
CA VAL A 56 -11.58 -28.81 11.01
C VAL A 56 -13.01 -29.33 10.90
N GLU A 57 -13.43 -29.55 9.67
CA GLU A 57 -14.70 -30.22 9.31
C GLU A 57 -14.79 -31.61 9.96
#